data_AF-A0A535Y6F7-F1
#
_entry.id   AF-A0A535Y6F7-F1
#
_cell.length_a   1.000
_cell.length_b   1.000
_cell.length_c   1.000
_cell.angle_alpha   90.00
_cell.angle_beta   90.00
_cell.angle_gamma   90.00
#
_symmetry.space_group_name_H-M   'P 1'
#
loop_
_entity.id
_entity.type
_entity.pdbx_description
1 polymer ?
#
loop_
_entity_poly.entity_id
_entity_poly.type
_entity_poly.pdbx_seq_one_letter_code
_entity_poly.pdbx_strand_id
1 'polypeptide(L)'
;MVWPLDMPEAQATYDRLFPYYVEVSAVTQLRPRGERAGGPGGHATMFIGGASRDPSAGYPRLRLADENATDTGTGVSVNRAFANANWIAVAGREMFFHGGMRDDETLDRRRFDAALEQAAQAGWFEGVELTRAAGSPRVADVEAVVRHSIGTDFALTFGRTVYAARLPMPRPALSKVIDYLNDLNDRAAWRGYQWNALTNNCSHVIHNALAAAGVWDPKTVRAGTTVDTILDLLSVATAVVRRRMSDFSFPANSFVRVFEAANERPIDDAAHAWRDHDIRRSIDAGWLVTGPGGLVRRYPMHDPSRNDLFAPGRDPVLASVPLLWDKRRTFVDLTRATPAHLSDLAANLTHFRERFARALARERLQGDANFATRYERVIASELERTDRAIASIANDAASTASLSATPVAVTSKRAPS
;
A
#
# COMPACT_ATOMS: atom_id res chain seq x y z
N MET A 1 11.69 -20.58 13.14
CA MET A 1 10.22 -20.52 13.24
C MET A 1 9.79 -19.53 12.17
N VAL A 2 9.17 -19.99 11.08
CA VAL A 2 8.64 -19.10 10.03
C VAL A 2 7.25 -18.73 10.49
N TRP A 3 6.98 -17.44 10.70
CA TRP A 3 5.66 -16.98 11.12
C TRP A 3 4.94 -16.42 9.87
N PRO A 4 4.18 -17.24 9.12
CA PRO A 4 3.49 -16.73 7.95
C PRO A 4 2.50 -15.63 8.38
N LEU A 5 2.73 -14.42 7.87
CA LEU A 5 1.97 -13.21 8.21
C LEU A 5 0.52 -13.21 7.68
N ASP A 6 0.06 -14.31 7.09
CA ASP A 6 -1.34 -14.53 6.67
C ASP A 6 -2.24 -14.92 7.86
N MET A 7 -1.66 -15.11 9.06
CA MET A 7 -2.41 -15.34 10.28
C MET A 7 -2.84 -14.01 10.92
N PRO A 8 -4.11 -13.87 11.39
CA PRO A 8 -4.59 -12.65 12.04
C PRO A 8 -3.71 -12.13 13.19
N GLU A 9 -3.10 -13.04 13.95
CA GLU A 9 -2.17 -12.73 15.05
C GLU A 9 -0.90 -12.03 14.57
N ALA A 10 -0.41 -12.42 13.39
CA ALA A 10 0.78 -11.86 12.79
C ALA A 10 0.52 -10.42 12.28
N GLN A 11 -0.65 -10.21 11.68
CA GLN A 11 -1.11 -8.89 11.27
C GLN A 11 -1.31 -7.97 12.48
N ALA A 12 -1.95 -8.45 13.55
CA ALA A 12 -2.12 -7.69 14.79
C ALA A 12 -0.78 -7.31 15.43
N THR A 13 0.20 -8.23 15.42
CA THR A 13 1.57 -7.96 15.88
C THR A 13 2.23 -6.87 15.03
N TYR A 14 2.10 -6.94 13.71
CA TYR A 14 2.62 -5.92 12.81
C TYR A 14 1.99 -4.55 13.08
N ASP A 15 0.65 -4.46 13.15
CA ASP A 15 -0.05 -3.19 13.35
C ASP A 15 0.27 -2.55 14.71
N ARG A 16 0.52 -3.37 15.75
CA ARG A 16 0.97 -2.88 17.06
C ARG A 16 2.38 -2.28 17.00
N LEU A 17 3.30 -2.88 16.25
CA LEU A 17 4.68 -2.42 16.14
C LEU A 17 4.82 -1.24 15.16
N PHE A 18 3.99 -1.21 14.12
CA PHE A 18 3.97 -0.19 13.09
C PHE A 18 2.54 0.34 12.91
N PRO A 19 2.04 1.17 13.86
CA PRO A 19 0.66 1.66 13.83
C PRO A 19 0.36 2.63 12.66
N TYR A 20 1.40 3.16 12.03
CA TYR A 20 1.31 4.09 10.91
C TYR A 20 2.16 3.58 9.75
N TYR A 21 1.49 3.21 8.67
CA TYR A 21 2.15 2.72 7.46
C TYR A 21 1.24 2.89 6.26
N VAL A 22 1.84 2.86 5.08
CA VAL A 22 1.11 2.61 3.84
C VAL A 22 1.47 1.23 3.30
N GLU A 23 0.54 0.61 2.61
CA GLU A 23 0.73 -0.62 1.85
C GLU A 23 0.29 -0.37 0.41
N VAL A 24 1.28 -0.11 -0.44
CA VAL A 24 1.06 0.20 -1.85
C VAL A 24 1.04 -1.07 -2.66
N SER A 25 -0.04 -1.25 -3.40
CA SER A 25 -0.34 -2.48 -4.12
C SER A 25 -0.38 -2.26 -5.62
N ALA A 26 0.24 -3.17 -6.36
CA ALA A 26 0.00 -3.39 -7.79
C ALA A 26 -0.86 -4.64 -7.96
N VAL A 27 -1.94 -4.55 -8.73
CA VAL A 27 -2.86 -5.67 -8.94
C VAL A 27 -2.91 -6.11 -10.39
N THR A 28 -3.10 -7.42 -10.60
CA THR A 28 -3.20 -8.04 -11.94
C THR A 28 -4.35 -7.47 -12.76
N GLN A 29 -4.36 -7.72 -14.07
CA GLN A 29 -5.47 -7.38 -14.96
C GLN A 29 -6.80 -7.98 -14.46
N LEU A 30 -7.87 -7.19 -14.38
CA LEU A 30 -9.21 -7.71 -14.09
C LEU A 30 -9.76 -8.48 -15.30
N ARG A 31 -10.32 -9.67 -15.07
CA ARG A 31 -10.94 -10.48 -16.13
C ARG A 31 -12.25 -11.10 -15.65
N PRO A 32 -13.37 -10.36 -15.70
CA PRO A 32 -14.68 -10.96 -15.45
C PRO A 32 -15.00 -11.99 -16.54
N ARG A 33 -15.64 -13.10 -16.17
CA ARG A 33 -16.03 -14.16 -17.10
C ARG A 33 -17.23 -13.69 -17.92
N GLY A 34 -17.18 -13.91 -19.23
CA GLY A 34 -18.25 -13.47 -20.14
C GLY A 34 -18.22 -11.98 -20.51
N GLU A 35 -17.28 -11.19 -19.96
CA GLU A 35 -17.15 -9.76 -20.23
C GLU A 35 -15.76 -9.39 -20.78
N ARG A 36 -15.61 -8.13 -21.19
CA ARG A 36 -14.34 -7.61 -21.69
C ARG A 36 -13.34 -7.46 -20.54
N ALA A 37 -12.14 -8.01 -20.73
CA ALA A 37 -11.03 -7.83 -19.79
C ALA A 37 -10.63 -6.35 -19.62
N GLY A 38 -10.16 -6.00 -18.42
CA GLY A 38 -9.57 -4.71 -18.12
C GLY A 38 -8.26 -4.44 -18.86
N GLY A 39 -7.70 -3.25 -18.71
CA GLY A 39 -6.44 -2.88 -19.35
C GLY A 39 -5.24 -3.70 -18.84
N PRO A 40 -4.20 -3.93 -19.68
CA PRO A 40 -3.03 -4.72 -19.29
C PRO A 40 -2.14 -4.03 -18.25
N GLY A 41 -2.30 -2.71 -18.04
CA GLY A 41 -1.57 -1.96 -17.01
C GLY A 41 -1.88 -2.42 -15.57
N GLY A 42 -2.93 -3.20 -15.37
CA GLY A 42 -3.40 -3.57 -14.03
C GLY A 42 -4.05 -2.38 -13.32
N HIS A 43 -3.88 -2.30 -12.01
CA HIS A 43 -4.32 -1.15 -11.20
C HIS A 43 -3.40 -0.98 -9.99
N ALA A 44 -3.37 0.22 -9.40
CA ALA A 44 -2.62 0.51 -8.19
C ALA A 44 -3.54 1.01 -7.10
N THR A 45 -3.36 0.49 -5.89
CA THR A 45 -4.14 0.88 -4.72
C THR A 45 -3.22 1.11 -3.53
N MET A 46 -3.72 1.76 -2.49
CA MET A 46 -2.95 1.98 -1.27
C MET A 46 -3.84 1.70 -0.06
N PHE A 47 -3.40 0.83 0.84
CA PHE A 47 -4.01 0.69 2.16
C PHE A 47 -3.23 1.54 3.17
N ILE A 48 -3.91 2.24 4.06
CA ILE A 48 -3.28 3.15 5.03
C ILE A 48 -3.62 2.66 6.43
N GLY A 49 -2.63 2.11 7.14
CA GLY A 49 -2.74 1.77 8.56
C GLY A 49 -2.66 3.03 9.42
N GLY A 50 -3.55 3.14 10.41
CA GLY A 50 -3.66 4.33 11.24
C GLY A 50 -4.44 5.50 10.60
N ALA A 51 -5.21 5.23 9.55
CA ALA A 51 -6.16 6.16 8.95
C ALA A 51 -7.60 5.62 9.02
N SER A 52 -8.57 6.52 9.14
CA SER A 52 -10.00 6.21 9.15
C SER A 52 -10.74 7.08 8.15
N ARG A 53 -11.84 6.56 7.59
CA ARG A 53 -12.80 7.38 6.85
C ARG A 53 -13.39 8.46 7.77
N ASP A 54 -13.56 9.66 7.23
CA ASP A 54 -14.35 10.71 7.84
C ASP A 54 -15.76 10.73 7.21
N PRO A 55 -16.78 10.18 7.90
CA PRO A 55 -18.14 10.16 7.36
C PRO A 55 -18.83 11.53 7.41
N SER A 56 -18.30 12.50 8.16
CA SER A 56 -18.98 13.80 8.37
C SER A 56 -18.95 14.72 7.14
N ALA A 57 -18.07 14.43 6.18
CA ALA A 57 -17.84 15.26 5.01
C ALA A 57 -18.86 15.07 3.88
N GLY A 58 -19.62 13.98 3.87
CA GLY A 58 -20.58 13.65 2.80
C GLY A 58 -19.94 13.26 1.45
N TYR A 59 -18.62 13.11 1.40
CA TYR A 59 -17.83 12.57 0.29
C TYR A 59 -16.55 11.92 0.83
N PRO A 60 -15.77 11.15 0.03
CA PRO A 60 -14.63 10.42 0.56
C PRO A 60 -13.54 11.37 1.11
N ARG A 61 -13.38 11.35 2.43
CA ARG A 61 -12.29 11.98 3.18
C ARG A 61 -11.69 11.00 4.17
N LEU A 62 -10.44 11.27 4.53
CA LEU A 62 -9.68 10.54 5.54
C LEU A 62 -9.36 11.46 6.71
N ARG A 63 -9.21 10.84 7.89
CA ARG A 63 -8.60 11.43 9.07
C ARG A 63 -7.59 10.45 9.65
N LEU A 64 -6.66 10.94 10.47
CA LEU A 64 -5.87 10.06 11.31
C LEU A 64 -6.80 9.29 12.23
N ALA A 65 -6.55 7.99 12.39
CA ALA A 65 -7.27 7.18 13.34
C ALA A 65 -6.95 7.62 14.78
N ASP A 66 -7.92 7.43 15.66
CA ASP A 66 -7.77 7.59 17.10
C ASP A 66 -6.76 6.53 17.60
N GLU A 67 -5.85 6.90 18.50
CA GLU A 67 -4.74 6.03 18.92
C GLU A 67 -5.21 4.73 19.61
N ASN A 68 -6.43 4.74 20.14
CA ASN A 68 -7.06 3.60 20.80
C ASN A 68 -8.03 2.81 19.92
N ALA A 69 -8.21 3.22 18.65
CA ALA A 69 -9.12 2.51 17.77
C ALA A 69 -8.56 1.12 17.44
N THR A 70 -9.40 0.11 17.57
CA THR A 70 -9.11 -1.25 17.12
C THR A 70 -9.42 -1.37 15.63
N ASP A 71 -8.61 -2.13 14.89
CA ASP A 71 -8.83 -2.44 13.47
C ASP A 71 -8.76 -1.19 12.55
N THR A 72 -7.74 -0.37 12.78
CA THR A 72 -7.54 0.88 12.03
C THR A 72 -6.90 0.63 10.68
N GLY A 73 -7.63 0.97 9.63
CA GLY A 73 -7.02 1.19 8.34
C GLY A 73 -8.05 1.40 7.26
N THR A 74 -7.63 2.13 6.23
CA THR A 74 -8.51 2.50 5.12
C THR A 74 -7.81 2.23 3.80
N GLY A 75 -8.48 1.46 2.95
CA GLY A 75 -8.12 1.28 1.56
C GLY A 75 -8.47 2.51 0.73
N VAL A 76 -7.54 2.93 -0.11
CA VAL A 76 -7.65 4.05 -1.04
C VAL A 76 -7.48 3.53 -2.45
N SER A 77 -8.46 3.81 -3.30
CA SER A 77 -8.42 3.46 -4.72
C SER A 77 -8.91 4.60 -5.59
N VAL A 78 -8.19 4.86 -6.67
CA VAL A 78 -8.50 5.87 -7.69
C VAL A 78 -9.21 5.19 -8.85
N ASN A 79 -10.32 5.75 -9.34
CA ASN A 79 -11.02 5.17 -10.49
C ASN A 79 -11.29 6.23 -11.56
N ARG A 80 -10.90 5.94 -12.81
CA ARG A 80 -11.17 6.78 -13.97
C ARG A 80 -12.65 7.05 -14.23
N ALA A 81 -13.51 6.19 -13.71
CA ALA A 81 -14.95 6.28 -13.89
C ALA A 81 -15.59 7.29 -12.94
N PHE A 82 -14.91 7.77 -11.91
CA PHE A 82 -15.47 8.80 -11.02
C PHE A 82 -15.52 10.17 -11.72
N ALA A 83 -16.54 10.96 -11.42
CA ALA A 83 -16.75 12.29 -12.00
C ALA A 83 -16.39 13.44 -11.05
N ASN A 84 -16.54 13.23 -9.74
CA ASN A 84 -16.41 14.27 -8.71
C ASN A 84 -15.56 13.83 -7.51
N ALA A 85 -14.92 12.65 -7.59
CA ALA A 85 -13.96 12.17 -6.63
C ALA A 85 -12.73 11.63 -7.37
N ASN A 86 -11.54 11.85 -6.82
CA ASN A 86 -10.31 11.28 -7.33
C ASN A 86 -10.15 9.83 -6.84
N TRP A 87 -10.49 9.59 -5.57
CA TRP A 87 -10.39 8.29 -4.91
C TRP A 87 -11.53 8.03 -3.92
N ILE A 88 -11.73 6.76 -3.56
CA ILE A 88 -12.66 6.31 -2.51
C ILE A 88 -11.92 5.79 -1.25
N ALA A 89 -12.62 5.80 -0.12
CA ALA A 89 -12.14 5.25 1.16
C ALA A 89 -12.94 4.02 1.57
N VAL A 90 -12.29 2.85 1.59
CA VAL A 90 -12.86 1.56 2.00
C VAL A 90 -12.34 1.22 3.39
N ALA A 91 -13.21 1.24 4.38
CA ALA A 91 -12.82 0.93 5.75
C ALA A 91 -12.53 -0.57 5.92
N GLY A 92 -11.42 -0.89 6.60
CA GLY A 92 -11.05 -2.25 6.98
C GLY A 92 -10.25 -3.00 5.91
N ARG A 93 -9.22 -3.73 6.38
CA ARG A 93 -8.31 -4.53 5.55
C ARG A 93 -9.04 -5.65 4.83
N GLU A 94 -9.85 -6.41 5.57
CA GLU A 94 -10.56 -7.58 5.04
C GLU A 94 -11.55 -7.21 3.94
N MET A 95 -12.29 -6.11 4.10
CA MET A 95 -13.19 -5.65 3.05
C MET A 95 -12.44 -5.10 1.84
N PHE A 96 -11.35 -4.37 2.07
CA PHE A 96 -10.57 -3.80 0.98
C PHE A 96 -9.90 -4.86 0.11
N PHE A 97 -9.16 -5.80 0.72
CA PHE A 97 -8.44 -6.83 -0.04
C PHE A 97 -9.34 -8.01 -0.39
N HIS A 98 -10.11 -8.52 0.58
CA HIS A 98 -10.78 -9.82 0.47
C HIS A 98 -12.30 -9.75 0.30
N GLY A 99 -12.89 -8.55 0.39
CA GLY A 99 -14.33 -8.39 0.33
C GLY A 99 -15.04 -9.11 1.48
N GLY A 100 -14.36 -9.37 2.59
CA GLY A 100 -14.89 -10.12 3.74
C GLY A 100 -15.18 -11.60 3.47
N MET A 101 -14.62 -12.16 2.41
CA MET A 101 -14.81 -13.56 2.03
C MET A 101 -13.79 -14.46 2.74
N ARG A 102 -14.22 -15.64 3.18
CA ARG A 102 -13.32 -16.65 3.76
C ARG A 102 -12.58 -17.40 2.65
N ASP A 103 -11.40 -17.91 2.96
CA ASP A 103 -10.59 -18.70 2.01
C ASP A 103 -11.34 -19.93 1.47
N ASP A 104 -12.22 -20.50 2.31
CA ASP A 104 -13.02 -21.67 2.00
C ASP A 104 -14.42 -21.34 1.47
N GLU A 105 -14.69 -20.11 1.05
CA GLU A 105 -15.96 -19.72 0.44
C GLU A 105 -15.87 -19.73 -1.10
N THR A 106 -17.01 -19.91 -1.78
CA THR A 106 -17.10 -19.82 -3.24
C THR A 106 -17.57 -18.43 -3.65
N LEU A 107 -16.86 -17.78 -4.57
CA LEU A 107 -17.29 -16.52 -5.17
C LEU A 107 -18.32 -16.78 -6.27
N ASP A 108 -19.57 -16.92 -5.84
CA ASP A 108 -20.76 -17.01 -6.68
C ASP A 108 -21.51 -15.67 -6.77
N ARG A 109 -22.62 -15.64 -7.51
CA ARG A 109 -23.43 -14.42 -7.67
C ARG A 109 -24.02 -13.92 -6.35
N ARG A 110 -24.44 -14.82 -5.46
CA ARG A 110 -25.01 -14.47 -4.17
C ARG A 110 -23.98 -13.78 -3.28
N ARG A 111 -22.76 -14.33 -3.20
CA ARG A 111 -21.68 -13.71 -2.42
C ARG A 111 -21.27 -12.36 -3.00
N PHE A 112 -21.23 -12.25 -4.32
CA PHE A 112 -20.97 -10.99 -5.00
C PHE A 112 -22.01 -9.93 -4.68
N ASP A 113 -23.30 -10.23 -4.82
CA ASP A 113 -24.37 -9.28 -4.53
C ASP A 113 -24.40 -8.89 -3.04
N ALA A 114 -24.13 -9.84 -2.12
CA ALA A 114 -23.96 -9.53 -0.69
C ALA A 114 -22.79 -8.56 -0.40
N ALA A 115 -21.68 -8.69 -1.12
CA ALA A 115 -20.56 -7.75 -1.00
C ALA A 115 -20.91 -6.35 -1.53
N LEU A 116 -21.74 -6.26 -2.58
CA LEU A 116 -22.28 -4.98 -3.07
C LEU A 116 -23.18 -4.32 -2.02
N GLU A 117 -24.11 -5.08 -1.44
CA GLU A 117 -25.02 -4.58 -0.40
C GLU A 117 -24.23 -4.08 0.82
N GLN A 118 -23.24 -4.84 1.27
CA GLN A 118 -22.39 -4.44 2.40
C GLN A 118 -21.62 -3.15 2.10
N ALA A 119 -21.05 -3.02 0.90
CA ALA A 119 -20.31 -1.82 0.50
C ALA A 119 -21.21 -0.58 0.37
N ALA A 120 -22.45 -0.76 -0.13
CA ALA A 120 -23.45 0.30 -0.20
C ALA A 120 -23.89 0.75 1.21
N GLN A 121 -24.17 -0.19 2.11
CA GLN A 121 -24.55 0.09 3.50
C GLN A 121 -23.43 0.77 4.29
N ALA A 122 -22.17 0.44 3.99
CA ALA A 122 -21.01 1.04 4.64
C ALA A 122 -20.74 2.50 4.20
N GLY A 123 -21.42 2.99 3.16
CA GLY A 123 -21.33 4.39 2.71
C GLY A 123 -19.99 4.77 2.07
N TRP A 124 -19.16 3.81 1.63
CA TRP A 124 -17.84 4.11 1.06
C TRP A 124 -17.88 4.95 -0.23
N PHE A 125 -19.03 4.90 -0.92
CA PHE A 125 -19.28 5.58 -2.19
C PHE A 125 -20.24 6.78 -2.05
N GLU A 126 -20.55 7.17 -0.81
CA GLU A 126 -21.37 8.34 -0.54
C GLU A 126 -20.78 9.60 -1.19
N GLY A 127 -21.62 10.35 -1.91
CA GLY A 127 -21.21 11.54 -2.64
C GLY A 127 -20.40 11.29 -3.91
N VAL A 128 -20.17 10.04 -4.34
CA VAL A 128 -19.41 9.71 -5.56
C VAL A 128 -20.33 9.52 -6.76
N GLU A 129 -20.02 10.20 -7.84
CA GLU A 129 -20.73 10.14 -9.12
C GLU A 129 -19.87 9.46 -10.19
N LEU A 130 -20.51 8.78 -11.15
CA LEU A 130 -19.83 8.23 -12.32
C LEU A 130 -19.82 9.20 -13.51
N THR A 131 -18.71 9.25 -14.22
CA THR A 131 -18.55 9.89 -15.52
C THR A 131 -19.40 9.14 -16.54
N ARG A 132 -20.22 9.87 -17.32
CA ARG A 132 -21.02 9.32 -18.42
C ARG A 132 -20.51 9.78 -19.78
N ALA A 133 -20.98 9.10 -20.83
CA ALA A 133 -20.79 9.54 -22.21
C ALA A 133 -21.24 11.00 -22.38
N ALA A 134 -20.56 11.74 -23.26
CA ALA A 134 -20.81 13.17 -23.45
C ALA A 134 -22.31 13.47 -23.68
N GLY A 135 -22.86 14.39 -22.87
CA GLY A 135 -24.24 14.86 -22.98
C GLY A 135 -25.28 14.15 -22.11
N SER A 136 -24.93 13.12 -21.35
CA SER A 136 -25.86 12.48 -20.40
C SER A 136 -25.75 13.07 -18.99
N PRO A 137 -26.86 13.21 -18.24
CA PRO A 137 -26.81 13.65 -16.85
C PRO A 137 -26.01 12.67 -16.00
N ARG A 138 -25.24 13.22 -15.05
CA ARG A 138 -24.56 12.45 -14.01
C ARG A 138 -25.61 11.70 -13.20
N VAL A 139 -25.26 10.50 -12.74
CA VAL A 139 -26.14 9.70 -11.90
C VAL A 139 -25.44 9.41 -10.59
N ALA A 140 -26.10 9.82 -9.52
CA ALA A 140 -25.83 9.40 -8.16
C ALA A 140 -26.58 8.08 -7.91
N ASP A 141 -26.14 7.01 -8.57
CA ASP A 141 -26.62 5.64 -8.32
C ASP A 141 -25.51 4.89 -7.61
N VAL A 142 -25.64 4.80 -6.29
CA VAL A 142 -24.68 4.14 -5.42
C VAL A 142 -24.50 2.68 -5.81
N GLU A 143 -25.56 1.97 -6.21
CA GLU A 143 -25.45 0.57 -6.62
C GLU A 143 -24.60 0.46 -7.89
N ALA A 144 -24.82 1.33 -8.88
CA ALA A 144 -24.02 1.35 -10.09
C ALA A 144 -22.54 1.66 -9.80
N VAL A 145 -22.25 2.59 -8.89
CA VAL A 145 -20.87 2.92 -8.48
C VAL A 145 -20.22 1.71 -7.81
N VAL A 146 -20.88 1.11 -6.83
CA VAL A 146 -20.37 -0.04 -6.07
C VAL A 146 -20.12 -1.22 -7.01
N ARG A 147 -21.07 -1.52 -7.90
CA ARG A 147 -20.94 -2.60 -8.91
C ARG A 147 -19.79 -2.35 -9.87
N HIS A 148 -19.52 -1.10 -10.24
CA HIS A 148 -18.36 -0.75 -11.07
C HIS A 148 -17.03 -0.93 -10.33
N SER A 149 -17.04 -0.79 -9.00
CA SER A 149 -15.84 -0.73 -8.17
C SER A 149 -15.38 -2.07 -7.61
N ILE A 150 -16.24 -3.07 -7.49
CA ILE A 150 -15.87 -4.38 -6.93
C ILE A 150 -14.80 -5.10 -7.77
N GLY A 151 -13.79 -5.66 -7.11
CA GLY A 151 -12.62 -6.28 -7.76
C GLY A 151 -11.62 -5.29 -8.37
N THR A 152 -11.87 -3.97 -8.24
CA THR A 152 -10.92 -2.91 -8.65
C THR A 152 -10.60 -1.95 -7.52
N ASP A 153 -11.61 -1.45 -6.81
CA ASP A 153 -11.45 -0.45 -5.75
C ASP A 153 -11.67 -1.03 -4.33
N PHE A 154 -12.38 -2.15 -4.23
CA PHE A 154 -12.52 -2.96 -3.01
C PHE A 154 -12.71 -4.43 -3.40
N ALA A 155 -12.63 -5.33 -2.42
CA ALA A 155 -12.65 -6.78 -2.64
C ALA A 155 -11.67 -7.21 -3.75
N LEU A 156 -10.44 -6.70 -3.70
CA LEU A 156 -9.46 -6.85 -4.78
C LEU A 156 -9.23 -8.32 -5.19
N THR A 157 -9.17 -9.24 -4.22
CA THR A 157 -8.92 -10.67 -4.46
C THR A 157 -10.09 -11.41 -5.10
N PHE A 158 -11.25 -10.78 -5.28
CA PHE A 158 -12.35 -11.37 -6.06
C PHE A 158 -11.93 -11.62 -7.51
N GLY A 159 -11.15 -10.70 -8.09
CA GLY A 159 -10.78 -10.79 -9.51
C GLY A 159 -9.30 -10.61 -9.80
N ARG A 160 -8.46 -10.37 -8.78
CA ARG A 160 -7.05 -10.00 -8.99
C ARG A 160 -6.13 -10.60 -7.94
N THR A 161 -4.90 -10.90 -8.34
CA THR A 161 -3.80 -11.08 -7.38
C THR A 161 -3.21 -9.70 -7.06
N VAL A 162 -2.91 -9.48 -5.79
CA VAL A 162 -2.36 -8.24 -5.26
C VAL A 162 -0.90 -8.47 -4.87
N TYR A 163 -0.01 -7.60 -5.32
CA TYR A 163 1.39 -7.53 -4.90
C TYR A 163 1.61 -6.21 -4.19
N ALA A 164 1.97 -6.26 -2.90
CA ALA A 164 1.98 -5.09 -2.05
C ALA A 164 3.32 -4.91 -1.34
N ALA A 165 3.75 -3.66 -1.17
CA ALA A 165 4.90 -3.27 -0.38
C ALA A 165 4.46 -2.32 0.72
N ARG A 166 4.85 -2.63 1.96
CA ARG A 166 4.61 -1.81 3.14
C ARG A 166 5.75 -0.82 3.33
N LEU A 167 5.38 0.38 3.77
CA LEU A 167 6.29 1.44 4.17
C LEU A 167 5.78 2.03 5.48
N PRO A 168 6.35 1.61 6.62
CA PRO A 168 6.14 2.29 7.90
C PRO A 168 6.60 3.74 7.85
N MET A 169 5.88 4.60 8.55
CA MET A 169 6.20 6.03 8.60
C MET A 169 5.68 6.64 9.90
N PRO A 170 6.26 7.73 10.41
CA PRO A 170 5.78 8.36 11.62
C PRO A 170 4.43 9.06 11.37
N ARG A 171 3.64 9.24 12.44
CA ARG A 171 2.32 9.91 12.39
C ARG A 171 2.32 11.25 11.63
N PRO A 172 3.30 12.17 11.80
CA PRO A 172 3.34 13.41 11.04
C PRO A 172 3.54 13.21 9.52
N ALA A 173 4.28 12.16 9.12
CA ALA A 173 4.44 11.83 7.71
C ALA A 173 3.14 11.25 7.12
N LEU A 174 2.46 10.36 7.86
CA LEU A 174 1.16 9.82 7.46
C LEU A 174 0.09 10.92 7.33
N SER A 175 0.10 11.91 8.23
CA SER A 175 -0.78 13.09 8.14
C SER A 175 -0.63 13.79 6.79
N LYS A 176 0.60 14.01 6.32
CA LYS A 176 0.85 14.65 5.02
C LYS A 176 0.33 13.83 3.84
N VAL A 177 0.39 12.50 3.94
CA VAL A 177 -0.24 11.60 2.95
C VAL A 177 -1.76 11.84 2.92
N ILE A 178 -2.40 11.85 4.10
CA ILE A 178 -3.84 12.07 4.26
C ILE A 178 -4.25 13.46 3.74
N ASP A 179 -3.53 14.51 4.11
CA ASP A 179 -3.80 15.89 3.70
C ASP A 179 -3.73 16.00 2.17
N TYR A 180 -2.70 15.43 1.54
CA TYR A 180 -2.56 15.41 0.09
C TYR A 180 -3.74 14.69 -0.60
N LEU A 181 -4.15 13.55 -0.06
CA LEU A 181 -5.30 12.80 -0.59
C LEU A 181 -6.59 13.60 -0.46
N ASN A 182 -6.86 14.16 0.72
CA ASN A 182 -8.04 14.99 0.97
C ASN A 182 -8.09 16.19 0.02
N ASP A 183 -6.97 16.89 -0.16
CA ASP A 183 -6.86 18.00 -1.11
C ASP A 183 -7.23 17.60 -2.55
N LEU A 184 -6.93 16.38 -2.97
CA LEU A 184 -7.32 15.89 -4.29
C LEU A 184 -8.83 15.69 -4.42
N ASN A 185 -9.47 15.14 -3.39
CA ASN A 185 -10.92 14.98 -3.39
C ASN A 185 -11.65 16.32 -3.21
N ASP A 186 -11.11 17.25 -2.42
CA ASP A 186 -11.67 18.61 -2.28
C ASP A 186 -11.65 19.34 -3.64
N ARG A 187 -10.54 19.24 -4.38
CA ARG A 187 -10.44 19.76 -5.75
C ARG A 187 -11.40 19.06 -6.72
N ALA A 188 -11.51 17.74 -6.64
CA ALA A 188 -12.39 16.96 -7.52
C ALA A 188 -13.87 17.24 -7.25
N ALA A 189 -14.26 17.41 -5.99
CA ALA A 189 -15.63 17.76 -5.60
C ALA A 189 -15.99 19.17 -6.12
N TRP A 190 -15.06 20.12 -6.03
CA TRP A 190 -15.31 21.49 -6.46
C TRP A 190 -15.25 21.71 -7.98
N ARG A 191 -14.30 21.08 -8.69
CA ARG A 191 -14.04 21.33 -10.13
C ARG A 191 -14.34 20.15 -11.05
N GLY A 192 -14.74 19.01 -10.50
CA GLY A 192 -14.79 17.73 -11.20
C GLY A 192 -13.43 17.03 -11.24
N TYR A 193 -13.45 15.72 -11.42
CA TYR A 193 -12.26 14.89 -11.56
C TYR A 193 -11.80 14.81 -13.01
N GLN A 194 -10.52 15.11 -13.26
CA GLN A 194 -9.88 15.00 -14.57
C GLN A 194 -8.86 13.87 -14.59
N TRP A 195 -9.29 12.65 -14.91
CA TRP A 195 -8.39 11.50 -15.00
C TRP A 195 -7.47 11.60 -16.24
N ASN A 196 -6.20 11.25 -16.08
CA ASN A 196 -5.24 11.15 -17.19
C ASN A 196 -4.34 9.92 -17.04
N ALA A 197 -4.30 9.08 -18.08
CA ALA A 197 -3.53 7.83 -18.10
C ALA A 197 -2.02 8.01 -17.85
N LEU A 198 -1.47 9.15 -18.22
CA LEU A 198 -0.04 9.44 -18.23
C LEU A 198 0.43 10.20 -16.99
N THR A 199 -0.37 11.14 -16.45
CA THR A 199 0.08 12.06 -15.38
C THR A 199 -0.92 12.30 -14.26
N ASN A 200 -2.15 11.76 -14.33
CA ASN A 200 -3.16 11.85 -13.27
C ASN A 200 -3.95 10.54 -13.13
N ASN A 201 -3.22 9.46 -12.82
CA ASN A 201 -3.76 8.10 -12.63
C ASN A 201 -3.50 7.60 -11.19
N CYS A 202 -3.94 6.40 -10.87
CA CYS A 202 -3.75 5.77 -9.56
C CYS A 202 -2.30 5.75 -9.08
N SER A 203 -1.36 5.45 -9.97
CA SER A 203 0.07 5.42 -9.66
C SER A 203 0.68 6.81 -9.45
N HIS A 204 0.09 7.87 -10.01
CA HIS A 204 0.52 9.26 -9.74
C HIS A 204 0.04 9.75 -8.40
N VAL A 205 -1.22 9.48 -8.09
CA VAL A 205 -1.83 9.85 -6.81
C VAL A 205 -1.08 9.20 -5.66
N ILE A 206 -0.82 7.89 -5.74
CA ILE A 206 -0.03 7.17 -4.73
C ILE A 206 1.40 7.73 -4.63
N HIS A 207 2.06 7.93 -5.78
CA HIS A 207 3.42 8.47 -5.79
C HIS A 207 3.50 9.84 -5.11
N ASN A 208 2.59 10.76 -5.44
CA ASN A 208 2.59 12.11 -4.93
C ASN A 208 2.10 12.21 -3.49
N ALA A 209 1.19 11.31 -3.06
CA ALA A 209 0.82 11.20 -1.65
C ALA A 209 2.05 10.85 -0.79
N LEU A 210 2.89 9.92 -1.26
CA LEU A 210 4.15 9.60 -0.59
C LEU A 210 5.22 10.69 -0.73
N ALA A 211 5.24 11.40 -1.87
CA ALA A 211 6.12 12.55 -2.05
C ALA A 211 5.79 13.69 -1.07
N ALA A 212 4.51 13.91 -0.75
CA ALA A 212 4.08 14.89 0.25
C ALA A 212 4.63 14.57 1.66
N ALA A 213 4.82 13.28 1.96
CA ALA A 213 5.48 12.82 3.18
C ALA A 213 7.02 12.88 3.13
N GLY A 214 7.60 13.25 1.99
CA GLY A 214 9.05 13.35 1.81
C GLY A 214 9.76 12.03 1.48
N VAL A 215 9.02 11.00 1.04
CA VAL A 215 9.59 9.71 0.62
C VAL A 215 10.50 9.87 -0.61
N TRP A 216 10.11 10.77 -1.52
CA TRP A 216 10.83 11.10 -2.76
C TRP A 216 10.27 12.38 -3.38
N ASP A 217 10.82 12.79 -4.52
CA ASP A 217 10.34 13.95 -5.27
C ASP A 217 8.94 13.74 -5.87
N PRO A 218 8.10 14.78 -5.90
CA PRO A 218 6.79 14.72 -6.54
C PRO A 218 6.94 14.62 -8.07
N LYS A 219 5.93 14.01 -8.70
CA LYS A 219 5.73 14.01 -10.15
C LYS A 219 4.82 15.14 -10.55
N THR A 220 5.05 15.64 -11.75
CA THR A 220 4.19 16.65 -12.37
C THR A 220 2.82 16.05 -12.72
N VAL A 221 1.74 16.72 -12.33
CA VAL A 221 0.38 16.38 -12.74
C VAL A 221 -0.07 17.39 -13.80
N ARG A 222 -0.52 16.91 -14.97
CA ARG A 222 -0.98 17.77 -16.07
C ARG A 222 -2.46 17.56 -16.34
N ALA A 223 -3.18 18.65 -16.58
CA ALA A 223 -4.59 18.64 -16.96
C ALA A 223 -4.69 18.32 -18.45
N GLY A 224 -4.58 17.04 -18.82
CA GLY A 224 -4.35 16.57 -20.19
C GLY A 224 -5.17 17.24 -21.30
N THR A 225 -4.66 18.32 -21.88
CA THR A 225 -5.11 18.86 -23.16
C THR A 225 -4.45 18.11 -24.32
N THR A 226 -4.98 18.24 -25.54
CA THR A 226 -4.40 17.61 -26.75
C THR A 226 -2.94 18.00 -27.00
N VAL A 227 -2.54 19.22 -26.58
CA VAL A 227 -1.16 19.71 -26.63
C VAL A 227 -0.28 19.02 -25.58
N ASP A 228 -0.82 18.75 -24.39
CA ASP A 228 -0.11 18.01 -23.33
C ASP A 228 0.18 16.57 -23.74
N THR A 229 -0.73 15.89 -24.45
CA THR A 229 -0.51 14.52 -24.94
C THR A 229 0.68 14.42 -25.91
N ILE A 230 0.88 15.43 -26.76
CA ILE A 230 2.01 15.50 -27.71
C ILE A 230 3.33 15.79 -26.96
N LEU A 231 3.30 16.74 -26.01
CA LEU A 231 4.43 17.02 -25.13
C LEU A 231 4.78 15.81 -24.25
N ASP A 232 3.78 15.02 -23.84
CA ASP A 232 3.96 13.81 -23.05
C ASP A 232 4.65 12.71 -23.86
N LEU A 233 4.24 12.47 -25.11
CA LEU A 233 4.93 11.54 -26.02
C LEU A 233 6.38 11.95 -26.32
N LEU A 234 6.63 13.25 -26.53
CA LEU A 234 7.99 13.78 -26.70
C LEU A 234 8.79 13.68 -25.40
N SER A 235 8.15 13.83 -24.24
CA SER A 235 8.78 13.64 -22.94
C SER A 235 9.17 12.19 -22.69
N VAL A 236 8.41 11.18 -23.18
CA VAL A 236 8.82 9.76 -23.14
C VAL A 236 10.15 9.57 -23.87
N ALA A 237 10.25 10.05 -25.11
CA ALA A 237 11.47 9.93 -25.91
C ALA A 237 12.65 10.66 -25.25
N THR A 238 12.41 11.86 -24.73
CA THR A 238 13.44 12.68 -24.08
C THR A 238 13.85 12.14 -22.70
N ALA A 239 12.91 11.55 -21.95
CA ALA A 239 13.11 10.91 -20.65
C ALA A 239 13.93 9.62 -20.77
N VAL A 240 13.66 8.82 -21.80
CA VAL A 240 14.44 7.63 -22.15
C VAL A 240 15.86 8.03 -22.54
N VAL A 241 16.02 9.10 -23.35
CA VAL A 241 17.33 9.64 -23.75
C VAL A 241 18.10 10.27 -22.58
N ARG A 242 17.42 10.91 -21.63
CA ARG A 242 18.04 11.56 -20.45
C ARG A 242 18.07 10.68 -19.17
N ARG A 243 17.68 9.41 -19.25
CA ARG A 243 17.54 8.48 -18.10
C ARG A 243 16.61 9.00 -16.99
N ARG A 244 15.63 9.85 -17.31
CA ARG A 244 14.67 10.43 -16.37
C ARG A 244 13.24 10.08 -16.75
N MET A 245 12.83 8.83 -16.52
CA MET A 245 11.42 8.39 -16.57
C MET A 245 10.57 8.98 -15.40
N SER A 246 10.95 10.17 -14.90
CA SER A 246 10.52 10.70 -13.60
C SER A 246 9.02 10.91 -13.51
N ASP A 247 8.36 11.32 -14.60
CA ASP A 247 6.95 11.73 -14.57
C ASP A 247 5.97 10.64 -15.01
N PHE A 248 6.40 9.43 -15.41
CA PHE A 248 5.47 8.33 -15.72
C PHE A 248 5.31 7.39 -14.52
N SER A 249 4.07 7.00 -14.20
CA SER A 249 3.76 6.11 -13.09
C SER A 249 2.87 4.95 -13.54
N PHE A 250 3.41 3.74 -13.41
CA PHE A 250 2.74 2.48 -13.68
C PHE A 250 2.54 1.69 -12.39
N PRO A 251 1.50 0.85 -12.27
CA PRO A 251 1.22 0.13 -11.03
C PRO A 251 2.37 -0.73 -10.53
N ALA A 252 2.91 -1.60 -11.39
CA ALA A 252 4.03 -2.49 -11.02
C ALA A 252 5.28 -1.70 -10.59
N ASN A 253 5.56 -0.58 -11.25
CA ASN A 253 6.68 0.30 -10.88
C ASN A 253 6.43 0.98 -9.53
N SER A 254 5.19 1.33 -9.19
CA SER A 254 4.85 1.95 -7.89
C SER A 254 5.13 0.99 -6.74
N PHE A 255 4.71 -0.27 -6.87
CA PHE A 255 5.03 -1.35 -5.94
C PHE A 255 6.55 -1.51 -5.75
N VAL A 256 7.31 -1.65 -6.84
CA VAL A 256 8.77 -1.84 -6.77
C VAL A 256 9.46 -0.62 -6.15
N ARG A 257 9.02 0.60 -6.47
CA ARG A 257 9.61 1.82 -5.89
C ARG A 257 9.38 1.92 -4.39
N VAL A 258 8.18 1.59 -3.91
CA VAL A 258 7.90 1.59 -2.46
C VAL A 258 8.76 0.55 -1.76
N PHE A 259 8.90 -0.64 -2.33
CA PHE A 259 9.85 -1.64 -1.85
C PHE A 259 11.27 -1.07 -1.74
N GLU A 260 11.77 -0.41 -2.79
CA GLU A 260 13.12 0.16 -2.81
C GLU A 260 13.30 1.29 -1.78
N ALA A 261 12.29 2.14 -1.61
CA ALA A 261 12.31 3.17 -0.59
C ALA A 261 12.28 2.58 0.83
N ALA A 262 11.52 1.52 1.06
CA ALA A 262 11.43 0.88 2.37
C ALA A 262 12.68 0.06 2.73
N ASN A 263 13.36 -0.55 1.74
CA ASN A 263 14.38 -1.59 2.00
C ASN A 263 15.78 -1.31 1.44
N GLU A 264 15.92 -0.67 0.28
CA GLU A 264 17.18 -0.76 -0.50
C GLU A 264 18.08 0.48 -0.38
N ARG A 265 17.59 1.61 0.15
CA ARG A 265 18.40 2.84 0.18
C ARG A 265 19.61 2.71 1.10
N PRO A 266 20.69 3.46 0.81
CA PRO A 266 21.94 3.32 1.55
C PRO A 266 21.84 4.00 2.92
N ILE A 267 21.55 3.20 3.93
CA ILE A 267 21.54 3.64 5.33
C ILE A 267 22.75 3.13 6.13
N ASP A 268 23.53 2.21 5.57
CA ASP A 268 24.64 1.56 6.27
C ASP A 268 25.90 2.44 6.40
N ASP A 269 25.94 3.61 5.74
CA ASP A 269 27.06 4.54 5.76
C ASP A 269 26.57 5.99 5.66
N ALA A 270 27.06 6.85 6.55
CA ALA A 270 26.71 8.26 6.60
C ALA A 270 27.09 9.00 5.30
N ALA A 271 28.20 8.66 4.64
CA ALA A 271 28.61 9.31 3.39
C ALA A 271 27.72 8.92 2.19
N HIS A 272 27.28 7.66 2.10
CA HIS A 272 26.28 7.25 1.12
C HIS A 272 24.89 7.83 1.44
N ALA A 273 24.48 7.84 2.71
CA ALA A 273 23.22 8.42 3.17
C ALA A 273 23.14 9.92 2.88
N TRP A 274 24.23 10.67 3.05
CA TRP A 274 24.31 12.09 2.72
C TRP A 274 24.19 12.36 1.21
N ARG A 275 24.75 11.47 0.38
CA ARG A 275 24.69 11.56 -1.08
C ARG A 275 23.32 11.17 -1.64
N ASP A 276 22.58 10.31 -0.96
CA ASP A 276 21.21 9.95 -1.36
C ASP A 276 20.24 11.07 -0.95
N HIS A 277 19.63 11.68 -1.97
CA HIS A 277 18.72 12.80 -1.81
C HIS A 277 17.50 12.48 -0.92
N ASP A 278 16.93 11.28 -1.08
CA ASP A 278 15.71 10.88 -0.39
C ASP A 278 16.01 10.54 1.08
N ILE A 279 17.12 9.83 1.33
CA ILE A 279 17.58 9.56 2.70
C ILE A 279 17.87 10.86 3.43
N ARG A 280 18.66 11.76 2.83
CA ARG A 280 19.00 13.05 3.45
C ARG A 280 17.76 13.84 3.84
N ARG A 281 16.79 13.93 2.92
CA ARG A 281 15.50 14.62 3.16
C ARG A 281 14.73 14.02 4.34
N SER A 282 14.62 12.69 4.41
CA SER A 282 13.90 12.03 5.51
C SER A 282 14.59 12.28 6.86
N ILE A 283 15.93 12.18 6.91
CA ILE A 283 16.72 12.45 8.13
C ILE A 283 16.57 13.90 8.58
N ASP A 284 16.58 14.86 7.65
CA ASP A 284 16.34 16.26 7.96
C ASP A 284 14.92 16.50 8.49
N ALA A 285 13.95 15.71 8.03
CA ALA A 285 12.60 15.67 8.57
C ALA A 285 12.47 14.87 9.88
N GLY A 286 13.56 14.31 10.40
CA GLY A 286 13.61 13.62 11.69
C GLY A 286 13.16 12.15 11.68
N TRP A 287 13.12 11.49 10.52
CA TRP A 287 12.76 10.08 10.41
C TRP A 287 13.57 9.38 9.31
N LEU A 288 13.43 8.07 9.17
CA LEU A 288 14.14 7.30 8.15
C LEU A 288 13.14 6.56 7.25
N VAL A 289 13.19 6.84 5.95
CA VAL A 289 12.32 6.19 4.96
C VAL A 289 12.64 4.70 4.78
N THR A 290 13.90 4.32 4.93
CA THR A 290 14.38 2.95 4.78
C THR A 290 14.61 2.34 6.15
N GLY A 291 13.73 1.44 6.57
CA GLY A 291 13.69 0.99 7.95
C GLY A 291 12.88 -0.28 8.18
N PRO A 292 12.87 -0.76 9.44
CA PRO A 292 12.16 -1.97 9.83
C PRO A 292 10.66 -1.89 9.50
N GLY A 293 10.06 -3.05 9.22
CA GLY A 293 8.64 -3.21 8.85
C GLY A 293 8.35 -3.01 7.36
N GLY A 294 9.37 -2.73 6.54
CA GLY A 294 9.26 -2.69 5.08
C GLY A 294 9.01 -4.06 4.45
N LEU A 295 7.78 -4.58 4.52
CA LEU A 295 7.45 -5.93 4.08
C LEU A 295 6.79 -5.98 2.70
N VAL A 296 7.03 -7.06 1.96
CA VAL A 296 6.35 -7.42 0.72
C VAL A 296 5.30 -8.49 1.00
N ARG A 297 4.11 -8.29 0.46
CA ARG A 297 2.95 -9.15 0.66
C ARG A 297 2.33 -9.53 -0.68
N ARG A 298 1.77 -10.73 -0.72
CA ARG A 298 1.01 -11.22 -1.86
C ARG A 298 -0.34 -11.69 -1.36
N TYR A 299 -1.41 -11.10 -1.88
CA TYR A 299 -2.77 -11.58 -1.65
C TYR A 299 -3.23 -12.26 -2.94
N PRO A 300 -3.27 -13.60 -2.99
CA PRO A 300 -3.69 -14.31 -4.19
C PRO A 300 -5.15 -13.98 -4.51
N MET A 301 -5.47 -13.98 -5.80
CA MET A 301 -6.88 -14.07 -6.21
C MET A 301 -7.50 -15.32 -5.58
N HIS A 302 -8.77 -15.23 -5.18
CA HIS A 302 -9.49 -16.40 -4.67
C HIS A 302 -9.42 -17.56 -5.66
N ASP A 303 -9.40 -18.78 -5.11
CA ASP A 303 -9.17 -20.02 -5.84
C ASP A 303 -9.98 -20.04 -7.15
N PRO A 304 -9.31 -20.13 -8.32
CA PRO A 304 -9.99 -20.13 -9.61
C PRO A 304 -11.03 -21.25 -9.80
N SER A 305 -10.91 -22.36 -9.05
CA SER A 305 -11.87 -23.46 -9.04
C SER A 305 -13.15 -23.13 -8.26
N ARG A 306 -13.12 -22.07 -7.45
CA ARG A 306 -14.22 -21.59 -6.59
C ARG A 306 -14.60 -20.15 -6.92
N ASN A 307 -14.32 -19.73 -8.15
CA ASN A 307 -14.55 -18.38 -8.63
C ASN A 307 -15.32 -18.40 -9.95
N ASP A 308 -16.64 -18.26 -9.82
CA ASP A 308 -17.58 -18.36 -10.93
C ASP A 308 -17.66 -17.07 -11.76
N LEU A 309 -17.12 -15.97 -11.23
CA LEU A 309 -17.30 -14.63 -11.79
C LEU A 309 -16.04 -14.08 -12.46
N PHE A 310 -14.86 -14.49 -12.04
CA PHE A 310 -13.60 -13.97 -12.56
C PHE A 310 -12.64 -15.09 -12.99
N ALA A 311 -11.84 -14.80 -14.00
CA ALA A 311 -10.75 -15.64 -14.45
C ALA A 311 -9.38 -15.02 -14.06
N PRO A 312 -8.31 -15.82 -13.92
CA PRO A 312 -6.98 -15.29 -13.64
C PRO A 312 -6.50 -14.26 -14.67
N GLY A 313 -6.08 -13.11 -14.16
CA GLY A 313 -5.48 -12.00 -14.90
C GLY A 313 -4.00 -12.21 -15.21
N ARG A 314 -3.47 -11.36 -16.10
CA ARG A 314 -2.02 -11.22 -16.31
C ARG A 314 -1.40 -10.29 -15.28
N ASP A 315 -0.12 -10.46 -15.00
CA ASP A 315 0.65 -9.50 -14.20
C ASP A 315 0.57 -8.08 -14.80
N PRO A 316 0.54 -7.03 -13.96
CA PRO A 316 0.51 -5.65 -14.43
C PRO A 316 1.75 -5.33 -15.28
N VAL A 317 1.56 -4.54 -16.34
CA VAL A 317 2.68 -4.05 -17.15
C VAL A 317 3.68 -3.30 -16.27
N LEU A 318 4.94 -3.71 -16.40
CA LEU A 318 6.09 -3.04 -15.80
C LEU A 318 6.85 -2.30 -16.89
N ALA A 319 7.01 -0.99 -16.73
CA ALA A 319 7.90 -0.23 -17.59
C ALA A 319 9.35 -0.49 -17.16
N SER A 320 10.12 -1.14 -18.02
CA SER A 320 11.54 -1.45 -17.81
C SER A 320 12.34 -1.06 -19.04
N VAL A 321 13.51 -0.45 -18.83
CA VAL A 321 14.47 -0.18 -19.92
C VAL A 321 15.62 -1.16 -19.77
N PRO A 322 15.78 -2.14 -20.68
CA PRO A 322 16.86 -3.12 -20.61
C PRO A 322 18.24 -2.44 -20.41
N LEU A 323 19.08 -3.02 -19.56
CA LEU A 323 20.45 -2.54 -19.21
C LEU A 323 20.56 -1.20 -18.46
N LEU A 324 19.50 -0.38 -18.40
CA LEU A 324 19.52 0.93 -17.73
C LEU A 324 18.59 1.00 -16.51
N TRP A 325 17.46 0.32 -16.58
CA TRP A 325 16.41 0.31 -15.55
C TRP A 325 15.54 -0.95 -15.69
N ASP A 326 16.18 -2.12 -15.56
CA ASP A 326 15.47 -3.41 -15.62
C ASP A 326 14.88 -3.76 -14.25
N LYS A 327 13.63 -3.38 -14.04
CA LYS A 327 12.85 -3.74 -12.84
C LYS A 327 12.18 -5.10 -12.94
N ARG A 328 12.26 -5.78 -14.08
CA ARG A 328 11.53 -7.04 -14.32
C ARG A 328 12.03 -8.13 -13.39
N ARG A 329 13.36 -8.25 -13.25
CA ARG A 329 13.97 -9.20 -12.32
C ARG A 329 13.53 -8.91 -10.89
N THR A 330 13.65 -7.66 -10.44
CA THR A 330 13.19 -7.24 -9.11
C THR A 330 11.73 -7.60 -8.88
N PHE A 331 10.83 -7.28 -9.83
CA PHE A 331 9.42 -7.61 -9.71
C PHE A 331 9.20 -9.14 -9.60
N VAL A 332 9.89 -9.94 -10.41
CA VAL A 332 9.79 -11.41 -10.35
C VAL A 332 10.29 -11.92 -9.00
N ASP A 333 11.45 -11.47 -8.54
CA ASP A 333 12.03 -11.89 -7.26
C ASP A 333 11.07 -11.56 -6.10
N LEU A 334 10.51 -10.34 -6.09
CA LEU A 334 9.57 -9.90 -5.05
C LEU A 334 8.23 -10.64 -5.08
N THR A 335 7.79 -11.16 -6.22
CA THR A 335 6.43 -11.74 -6.38
C THR A 335 6.39 -13.26 -6.52
N ARG A 336 7.55 -13.90 -6.75
CA ARG A 336 7.68 -15.34 -6.98
C ARG A 336 8.65 -16.02 -6.03
N ALA A 337 9.66 -15.30 -5.53
CA ALA A 337 10.72 -15.85 -4.69
C ALA A 337 11.13 -14.85 -3.60
N THR A 338 10.13 -14.27 -2.91
CA THR A 338 10.34 -13.18 -1.96
C THR A 338 11.30 -13.62 -0.84
N PRO A 339 12.46 -12.96 -0.68
CA PRO A 339 13.40 -13.24 0.41
C PRO A 339 12.74 -13.14 1.79
N ALA A 340 13.16 -13.99 2.73
CA ALA A 340 12.57 -14.05 4.07
C ALA A 340 12.62 -12.70 4.81
N HIS A 341 13.71 -11.94 4.71
CA HIS A 341 13.83 -10.61 5.33
C HIS A 341 12.88 -9.56 4.74
N LEU A 342 12.16 -9.89 3.65
CA LEU A 342 11.13 -9.05 3.05
C LEU A 342 9.72 -9.60 3.28
N SER A 343 9.54 -10.85 3.69
CA SER A 343 8.23 -11.49 3.84
C SER A 343 7.91 -11.95 5.26
N ASP A 344 8.91 -12.04 6.14
CA ASP A 344 8.80 -12.40 7.55
C ASP A 344 9.25 -11.23 8.44
N LEU A 345 8.41 -10.87 9.41
CA LEU A 345 8.65 -9.70 10.26
C LEU A 345 9.88 -9.86 11.15
N ALA A 346 10.09 -11.03 11.76
CA ALA A 346 11.24 -11.25 12.64
C ALA A 346 12.57 -11.23 11.85
N ALA A 347 12.58 -11.81 10.65
CA ALA A 347 13.72 -11.74 9.75
C ALA A 347 14.00 -10.30 9.29
N ASN A 348 12.95 -9.52 8.98
CA ASN A 348 13.08 -8.11 8.60
C ASN A 348 13.67 -7.25 9.74
N LEU A 349 13.16 -7.41 10.96
CA LEU A 349 13.69 -6.69 12.13
C LEU A 349 15.16 -7.04 12.38
N THR A 350 15.51 -8.33 12.31
CA THR A 350 16.91 -8.78 12.48
C THR A 350 17.82 -8.18 11.42
N HIS A 351 17.37 -8.20 10.15
CA HIS A 351 18.10 -7.60 9.04
C HIS A 351 18.40 -6.10 9.29
N PHE A 352 17.38 -5.32 9.67
CA PHE A 352 17.56 -3.89 9.93
C PHE A 352 18.39 -3.58 11.18
N ARG A 353 18.23 -4.37 12.24
CA ARG A 353 19.08 -4.27 13.44
C ARG A 353 20.56 -4.37 13.06
N GLU A 354 20.92 -5.36 12.24
CA GLU A 354 22.30 -5.52 11.77
C GLU A 354 22.77 -4.36 10.90
N ARG A 355 21.91 -3.81 10.03
CA ARG A 355 22.22 -2.62 9.22
C ARG A 355 22.53 -1.41 10.08
N PHE A 356 21.69 -1.14 11.08
CA PHE A 356 21.91 -0.02 12.00
C PHE A 356 23.16 -0.22 12.87
N ALA A 357 23.42 -1.43 13.36
CA ALA A 357 24.64 -1.73 14.11
C ALA A 357 25.90 -1.49 13.25
N ARG A 358 25.88 -1.92 11.97
CA ARG A 358 26.99 -1.66 11.03
C ARG A 358 27.16 -0.17 10.74
N ALA A 359 26.07 0.57 10.59
CA ALA A 359 26.10 2.02 10.40
C ALA A 359 26.78 2.76 11.56
N LEU A 360 26.45 2.39 12.81
CA LEU A 360 27.02 3.02 14.01
C LEU A 360 28.47 2.60 14.30
N ALA A 361 28.90 1.43 13.81
CA ALA A 361 30.28 0.96 13.96
C ALA A 361 31.26 1.62 12.97
N ARG A 362 30.76 2.32 11.95
CA ARG A 362 31.59 2.98 10.93
C ARG A 362 32.10 4.33 11.42
N GLU A 363 33.20 4.78 10.80
CA GLU A 363 33.73 6.11 11.04
C GLU A 363 32.70 7.19 10.69
N ARG A 364 32.66 8.22 11.54
CA ARG A 364 31.77 9.36 11.37
C ARG A 364 32.09 10.10 10.08
N LEU A 365 31.04 10.59 9.40
CA LEU A 365 31.17 11.43 8.22
C LEU A 365 32.03 12.67 8.51
N GLN A 366 33.06 12.88 7.69
CA GLN A 366 33.88 14.08 7.68
C GLN A 366 33.24 15.16 6.79
N GLY A 367 33.13 16.39 7.27
CA GLY A 367 32.67 17.56 6.49
C GLY A 367 31.35 18.19 6.96
N ASP A 368 30.24 17.44 6.98
CA ASP A 368 28.93 17.95 7.43
C ASP A 368 28.59 17.43 8.84
N ALA A 369 29.10 18.12 9.86
CA ALA A 369 28.92 17.73 11.26
C ALA A 369 27.44 17.73 11.70
N ASN A 370 26.62 18.59 11.09
CA ASN A 370 25.20 18.70 11.39
C ASN A 370 24.43 17.49 10.86
N PHE A 371 24.66 17.10 9.60
CA PHE A 371 24.08 15.89 9.05
C PHE A 371 24.57 14.65 9.80
N ALA A 372 25.88 14.54 10.06
CA ALA A 372 26.45 13.40 10.78
C ALA A 372 25.78 13.19 12.15
N THR A 373 25.57 14.27 12.91
CA THR A 373 24.87 14.21 14.22
C THR A 373 23.42 13.75 14.06
N ARG A 374 22.69 14.28 13.07
CA ARG A 374 21.30 13.87 12.83
C ARG A 374 21.21 12.40 12.41
N TYR A 375 22.07 11.97 11.50
CA TYR A 375 22.16 10.60 11.02
C TYR A 375 22.41 9.62 12.17
N GLU A 376 23.46 9.82 12.97
CA GLU A 376 23.77 8.92 14.10
C GLU A 376 22.61 8.84 15.10
N ARG A 377 22.00 9.99 15.44
CA ARG A 377 20.84 10.03 16.34
C ARG A 377 19.65 9.24 15.80
N VAL A 378 19.34 9.40 14.50
CA VAL A 378 18.24 8.66 13.86
C VAL A 378 18.54 7.16 13.84
N ILE A 379 19.73 6.76 13.41
CA ILE A 379 20.13 5.35 13.33
C ILE A 379 20.13 4.70 14.71
N ALA A 380 20.66 5.36 15.75
CA ALA A 380 20.65 4.86 17.12
C ALA A 380 19.21 4.69 17.65
N SER A 381 18.34 5.66 17.39
CA SER A 381 16.93 5.59 17.78
C SER A 381 16.17 4.47 17.06
N GLU A 382 16.45 4.23 15.78
CA GLU A 382 15.87 3.12 15.02
C GLU A 382 16.39 1.77 15.50
N LEU A 383 17.68 1.65 15.84
CA LEU A 383 18.25 0.44 16.44
C LEU A 383 17.55 0.09 17.75
N GLU A 384 17.42 1.06 18.66
CA GLU A 384 16.79 0.87 19.96
C GLU A 384 15.31 0.45 19.83
N ARG A 385 14.58 1.07 18.89
CA ARG A 385 13.20 0.67 18.55
C ARG A 385 13.12 -0.74 17.99
N THR A 386 14.05 -1.10 17.10
CA THR A 386 14.12 -2.43 16.49
C THR A 386 14.40 -3.50 17.55
N ASP A 387 15.33 -3.26 18.46
CA ASP A 387 15.64 -4.17 19.58
C ASP A 387 14.42 -4.39 20.48
N ARG A 388 13.68 -3.31 20.82
CA ARG A 388 12.42 -3.42 21.57
C ARG A 388 11.36 -4.23 20.82
N ALA A 389 11.22 -4.03 19.51
CA ALA A 389 10.27 -4.76 18.70
C ALA A 389 10.60 -6.27 18.68
N ILE A 390 11.87 -6.63 18.52
CA ILE A 390 12.34 -8.01 18.58
C ILE A 390 12.03 -8.64 19.96
N ALA A 391 12.32 -7.92 21.04
CA ALA A 391 12.03 -8.39 22.39
C ALA A 391 10.51 -8.58 22.63
N SER A 392 9.67 -7.67 22.11
CA SER A 392 8.21 -7.79 22.20
C SER A 392 7.70 -9.05 21.50
N ILE A 393 8.18 -9.35 20.29
CA ILE A 393 7.77 -10.56 19.55
C ILE A 393 8.20 -11.83 20.30
N ALA A 394 9.40 -11.85 20.89
CA ALA A 394 9.87 -12.98 21.67
C ALA A 394 9.01 -13.24 22.92
N ASN A 395 8.57 -12.18 23.61
CA ASN A 395 7.71 -12.30 24.79
C ASN A 395 6.30 -12.79 24.44
N ASP A 396 5.74 -12.33 23.32
CA ASP A 396 4.45 -12.81 22.83
C ASP A 396 4.50 -14.31 22.52
N ALA A 397 5.54 -14.76 21.80
CA ALA A 397 5.73 -16.16 21.48
C ALA A 397 5.87 -17.05 22.73
N ALA A 398 6.61 -16.58 23.75
CA ALA A 398 6.74 -17.28 25.01
C ALA A 398 5.42 -17.38 25.80
N SER A 399 4.61 -16.30 25.78
CA SER A 399 3.31 -16.25 26.46
C SER A 399 2.30 -17.22 25.82
N THR A 400 2.24 -17.27 24.49
CA THR A 400 1.39 -18.21 23.75
C THR A 400 1.79 -19.67 23.99
N ALA A 401 3.10 -19.95 24.07
CA ALA A 401 3.61 -21.29 24.40
C ALA A 401 3.26 -21.71 25.85
N SER A 402 3.26 -20.78 26.80
CA SER A 402 2.87 -21.06 28.19
C SER A 402 1.37 -21.32 28.35
N LEU A 403 0.51 -20.61 27.61
CA LEU A 403 -0.94 -20.80 27.66
C LEU A 403 -1.38 -22.15 27.07
N SER A 404 -0.70 -22.62 26.03
CA SER A 404 -0.96 -23.93 25.41
C SER A 404 -0.44 -25.13 26.23
N ALA A 405 0.43 -24.89 27.22
CA ALA A 405 0.99 -25.91 28.11
C ALA A 405 0.17 -26.15 29.40
N THR A 406 -0.92 -25.42 29.65
CA THR A 406 -1.73 -25.61 30.87
C THR A 406 -2.65 -26.83 30.70
N PRO A 407 -2.52 -27.92 31.49
CA PRO A 407 -3.38 -29.08 31.36
C PRO A 407 -4.80 -28.74 31.79
N VAL A 408 -5.80 -29.04 30.95
CA VAL A 408 -7.20 -29.01 31.33
C VAL A 408 -7.42 -30.05 32.43
N ALA A 409 -7.66 -29.59 33.67
CA ALA A 409 -8.00 -30.47 34.76
C ALA A 409 -9.35 -31.13 34.47
N VAL A 410 -9.31 -32.39 34.01
CA VAL A 410 -10.50 -33.23 33.88
C VAL A 410 -10.98 -33.58 35.28
N THR A 411 -11.93 -32.81 35.80
CA THR A 411 -12.67 -33.19 37.01
C THR A 411 -13.58 -34.37 36.66
N SER A 412 -13.14 -35.60 36.93
CA SER A 412 -14.00 -36.76 36.84
C SER A 412 -15.00 -36.74 38.00
N LYS A 413 -16.28 -36.52 37.68
CA LYS A 413 -17.39 -36.79 38.60
C LYS A 413 -17.49 -38.31 38.76
N ARG A 414 -17.17 -38.82 39.96
CA ARG A 414 -17.57 -40.17 40.36
C ARG A 414 -19.10 -40.21 40.54
N ALA A 415 -19.75 -41.15 39.88
CA ALA A 415 -21.14 -41.51 40.17
C ALA A 415 -21.21 -42.34 41.47
N PRO A 416 -22.26 -42.19 42.30
CA PRO A 416 -22.48 -43.04 43.46
C PRO A 416 -23.09 -44.38 43.04
N SER A 417 -22.81 -45.36 43.90
CA SER A 417 -23.03 -46.82 43.82
C SER A 417 -24.39 -47.30 43.36
#